data_AF-A0A7Y3K5X9-F1
#
_entry.id   AF-A0A7Y3K5X9-F1
#
_cell.length_a   1.000
_cell.length_b   1.000
_cell.length_c   1.000
_cell.angle_alpha   90.00
_cell.angle_beta   90.00
_cell.angle_gamma   90.00
#
_symmetry.space_group_name_H-M   'P 1'
#
loop_
_entity.id
_entity.type
_entity.pdbx_description
1 polymer ?
#
loop_
_entity_poly.entity_id
_entity_poly.type
_entity_poly.pdbx_seq_one_letter_code
_entity_poly.pdbx_strand_id
1 'polypeptide(L)'
;MARVLGIDYGSKRTGVALGETQSRLATPLKLLENLSDAALVVEIGRLAQAEGVELIVCGIPLNMDGSVGPQAEKVEEFIQQVAAVTGITIARVDE
;
A
#
# COMPACT_ATOMS: atom_id res chain seq x y z
N MET A 1 -3.00 -10.49 -17.00
CA MET A 1 -2.12 -9.30 -17.00
C MET A 1 -2.36 -8.67 -15.66
N ALA A 2 -1.35 -8.54 -14.80
CA ALA A 2 -1.59 -8.14 -13.42
C ALA A 2 -1.45 -6.61 -13.25
N ARG A 3 -2.46 -6.01 -12.62
CA ARG A 3 -2.40 -4.64 -12.12
C ARG A 3 -1.95 -4.67 -10.67
N VAL A 4 -0.99 -3.80 -10.35
CA VAL A 4 -0.34 -3.74 -9.04
C VAL A 4 -0.63 -2.38 -8.41
N LEU A 5 -1.03 -2.36 -7.15
CA LEU A 5 -1.17 -1.12 -6.39
C LEU A 5 0.06 -0.93 -5.51
N GLY A 6 0.83 0.13 -5.74
CA GLY A 6 1.90 0.56 -4.86
C GLY A 6 1.37 1.49 -3.78
N ILE A 7 1.75 1.25 -2.52
CA ILE A 7 1.36 2.06 -1.36
C ILE A 7 2.61 2.51 -0.61
N ASP A 8 2.75 3.82 -0.48
CA ASP A 8 3.72 4.50 0.40
C ASP A 8 2.92 5.03 1.59
N TYR A 9 2.94 4.28 2.70
CA TYR A 9 2.14 4.57 3.88
C TYR A 9 2.78 5.68 4.73
N GLY A 10 2.03 6.75 4.93
CA GLY A 10 2.40 7.83 5.82
C GLY A 10 1.24 8.28 6.69
N SER A 11 1.53 8.55 7.97
CA SER A 11 0.53 8.93 8.99
C SER A 11 -0.29 10.19 8.69
N LYS A 12 0.16 11.02 7.74
CA LYS A 12 -0.58 12.21 7.28
C LYS A 12 -1.00 12.12 5.82
N ARG A 13 -0.17 11.47 5.00
CA ARG A 13 -0.30 11.40 3.55
C ARG A 13 0.17 10.02 3.13
N THR A 14 -0.68 9.31 2.43
CA THR A 14 -0.37 8.00 1.84
C THR A 14 -0.41 8.13 0.33
N GLY A 15 0.71 7.83 -0.31
CA GLY A 15 0.84 7.81 -1.76
C GLY A 15 0.31 6.49 -2.32
N VAL A 16 -0.47 6.56 -3.40
CA VAL A 16 -0.97 5.38 -4.11
C VAL A 16 -0.58 5.48 -5.58
N ALA A 17 0.03 4.43 -6.11
CA ALA A 17 0.43 4.31 -7.51
C ALA A 17 -0.19 3.05 -8.14
N LEU A 18 -0.53 3.12 -9.42
CA LEU A 18 -0.96 1.97 -10.20
C LEU A 18 0.17 1.55 -11.14
N GLY A 19 0.52 0.27 -11.09
CA GLY A 19 1.53 -0.36 -11.93
C GLY A 19 0.92 -1.43 -12.82
N GLU A 20 1.52 -1.62 -13.99
CA GLU A 20 1.18 -2.69 -14.92
C GLU A 20 2.41 -3.53 -15.27
N THR A 21 2.32 -4.85 -15.09
CA THR A 21 3.48 -5.74 -15.28
C THR A 21 3.95 -5.83 -16.73
N GLN A 22 3.06 -5.58 -17.70
CA GLN A 22 3.39 -5.67 -19.13
C GLN A 22 4.22 -4.47 -19.59
N SER A 23 3.79 -3.26 -19.23
CA SER A 23 4.52 -2.03 -19.55
C SER A 23 5.72 -1.81 -18.63
N ARG A 24 5.71 -2.43 -17.43
CA ARG A 24 6.69 -2.20 -16.35
C ARG A 24 6.75 -0.73 -15.93
N LEU A 25 5.62 -0.04 -16.06
CA LEU A 25 5.47 1.34 -15.64
C LEU A 25 4.55 1.41 -14.44
N ALA A 26 4.85 2.34 -13.55
CA ALA A 26 3.98 2.77 -12.48
C ALA A 26 3.68 4.26 -12.64
N THR A 27 2.43 4.63 -12.42
CA THR A 27 1.98 6.02 -12.45
C THR A 27 1.30 6.39 -11.14
N PRO A 28 1.50 7.62 -10.63
CA PRO A 28 0.75 8.11 -9.48
C PRO A 28 -0.75 8.01 -9.75
N LEU A 29 -1.49 7.39 -8.83
CA LEU A 29 -2.94 7.24 -8.93
C LEU A 29 -3.64 8.29 -8.05
N LYS A 30 -3.26 8.37 -6.77
CA LYS A 30 -3.89 9.26 -5.81
C LYS A 30 -2.99 9.54 -4.62
N LEU A 31 -3.12 10.75 -4.06
CA LEU A 31 -2.61 11.08 -2.74
C LEU A 31 -3.78 11.09 -1.75
N LEU A 32 -3.70 10.27 -0.71
CA LEU A 32 -4.72 10.16 0.33
C LEU A 32 -4.23 10.90 1.57
N GLU A 33 -4.91 11.98 1.96
CA GLU A 33 -4.46 12.89 3.02
C GLU A 33 -5.50 12.98 4.14
N ASN A 34 -5.02 13.11 5.38
CA ASN A 34 -5.85 13.35 6.57
C ASN A 34 -6.95 12.29 6.80
N LEU A 35 -6.70 11.04 6.43
CA LEU A 35 -7.58 9.91 6.73
C LEU A 35 -7.10 9.18 7.99
N SER A 36 -8.04 8.65 8.76
CA SER A 36 -7.72 7.62 9.76
C SER A 36 -7.34 6.31 9.05
N ASP A 37 -6.61 5.42 9.72
CA ASP A 37 -6.22 4.12 9.13
C ASP A 37 -7.44 3.33 8.65
N ALA A 38 -8.53 3.31 9.42
CA ALA A 38 -9.76 2.65 9.01
C ALA A 38 -10.37 3.23 7.72
N ALA A 39 -10.38 4.56 7.57
CA ALA A 39 -10.88 5.22 6.35
C ALA A 39 -9.93 5.00 5.16
N LEU A 40 -8.62 5.00 5.42
CA LEU A 40 -7.59 4.74 4.43
C LEU A 40 -7.70 3.32 3.87
N VAL A 41 -7.86 2.32 4.74
CA VAL A 41 -8.06 0.91 4.36
C VAL A 41 -9.28 0.75 3.45
N VAL A 42 -10.41 1.38 3.80
CA VAL A 42 -11.63 1.33 2.98
C VAL A 42 -11.41 1.96 1.60
N GLU A 43 -10.76 3.12 1.55
CA GLU A 43 -10.49 3.81 0.28
C GLU A 43 -9.52 3.02 -0.61
N ILE A 44 -8.51 2.37 -0.02
CA ILE A 44 -7.60 1.48 -0.75
C ILE A 44 -8.35 0.28 -1.31
N GLY A 45 -9.23 -0.34 -0.52
CA GLY A 45 -10.05 -1.44 -1.03
C GLY A 45 -10.94 -1.02 -2.20
N ARG A 46 -11.52 0.18 -2.12
CA ARG A 46 -12.31 0.76 -3.21
C ARG A 46 -11.46 0.98 -4.47
N LEU A 47 -10.24 1.52 -4.33
CA LEU A 47 -9.31 1.74 -5.45
C LEU A 47 -8.86 0.40 -6.06
N ALA A 48 -8.50 -0.57 -5.22
CA ALA A 48 -8.06 -1.88 -5.66
C ALA A 48 -9.15 -2.61 -6.46
N GLN A 49 -10.40 -2.54 -5.98
CA GLN A 49 -11.55 -3.09 -6.69
C GLN A 49 -11.82 -2.35 -8.01
N ALA A 50 -11.83 -1.02 -7.99
CA ALA A 50 -12.12 -0.21 -9.17
C ALA A 50 -11.09 -0.42 -10.29
N GLU A 51 -9.81 -0.57 -9.94
CA GLU A 51 -8.74 -0.78 -10.89
C GLU A 51 -8.49 -2.24 -11.25
N GLY A 52 -9.16 -3.20 -10.60
CA GLY A 52 -8.93 -4.64 -10.83
C GLY A 52 -7.52 -5.07 -10.43
N VAL A 53 -7.07 -4.62 -9.27
CA VAL A 53 -5.73 -4.94 -8.72
C VAL A 53 -5.68 -6.40 -8.28
N GLU A 54 -4.59 -7.08 -8.64
CA GLU A 54 -4.32 -8.49 -8.30
C GLU A 54 -3.20 -8.65 -7.25
N LEU A 55 -2.40 -7.59 -7.06
CA LEU A 55 -1.29 -7.57 -6.10
C LEU A 55 -1.15 -6.16 -5.52
N ILE A 56 -0.92 -6.08 -4.22
CA ILE A 56 -0.53 -4.82 -3.57
C ILE A 56 0.94 -4.93 -3.17
N VAL A 57 1.68 -3.84 -3.34
CA VAL A 57 3.05 -3.68 -2.85
C VAL A 57 3.04 -2.52 -1.88
N CYS A 58 3.46 -2.76 -0.64
CA CYS A 58 3.56 -1.73 0.38
C CYS A 58 5.02 -1.61 0.82
N GLY A 59 5.51 -0.38 0.90
CA GLY A 59 6.81 -0.11 1.48
C GLY A 59 6.81 -0.31 3.00
N ILE A 60 7.95 -0.72 3.55
CA ILE A 60 8.18 -0.82 5.00
C ILE A 60 9.44 -0.02 5.35
N PRO A 61 9.34 0.97 6.26
CA PRO A 61 10.48 1.74 6.69
C PRO A 61 11.34 0.90 7.65
N LEU A 62 12.55 0.58 7.23
CA LEU A 62 13.54 -0.06 8.10
C LEU A 62 14.42 0.99 8.77
N ASN A 63 14.95 0.68 9.96
CA ASN A 63 15.98 1.50 10.58
C ASN A 63 17.28 1.42 9.77
N MET A 64 18.22 2.35 9.99
CA MET A 64 19.50 2.37 9.26
C MET A 64 20.36 1.10 9.44
N ASP A 65 20.13 0.34 10.51
CA ASP A 65 20.79 -0.95 10.77
C ASP A 65 19.98 -2.16 10.26
N GLY A 66 18.86 -1.92 9.55
CA GLY A 66 17.95 -2.94 9.03
C GLY A 66 16.95 -3.48 10.06
N SER A 67 16.94 -2.97 11.30
CA SER A 67 15.97 -3.40 12.31
C SER A 67 14.59 -2.78 12.08
N VAL A 68 13.56 -3.47 12.58
CA VAL A 68 12.16 -3.01 12.55
C VAL A 68 11.93 -2.02 13.69
N GLY A 69 11.52 -0.79 13.36
CA GLY A 69 11.14 0.22 14.35
C GLY A 69 9.61 0.29 14.58
N PRO A 70 9.14 1.10 15.56
CA PRO A 70 7.71 1.27 15.84
C PRO A 70 6.88 1.76 14.63
N GLN A 71 7.51 2.40 13.65
CA GLN A 71 6.85 2.81 12.43
C GLN A 71 6.54 1.62 11.50
N ALA A 72 7.44 0.65 11.42
CA ALA A 72 7.22 -0.57 10.66
C ALA A 72 6.13 -1.45 11.29
N GLU A 73 6.00 -1.47 12.62
CA GLU A 73 4.88 -2.13 13.30
C GLU A 73 3.53 -1.56 12.86
N LYS A 74 3.41 -0.22 12.80
CA LYS A 74 2.17 0.44 12.32
C LYS A 74 1.86 0.12 10.87
N VAL A 75 2.88 0.12 10.01
CA VAL A 75 2.74 -0.24 8.60
C VAL A 75 2.28 -1.70 8.48
N GLU A 76 2.82 -2.59 9.31
CA GLU A 76 2.43 -4.00 9.33
C GLU A 76 0.97 -4.20 9.77
N GLU A 77 0.53 -3.52 10.83
CA GLU A 77 -0.88 -3.52 11.25
C GLU A 77 -1.80 -3.02 10.14
N PHE A 78 -1.41 -1.93 9.47
CA PHE A 78 -2.13 -1.38 8.34
C PHE A 78 -2.21 -2.37 7.17
N ILE A 79 -1.09 -3.01 6.80
CA ILE A 79 -1.04 -4.06 5.76
C ILE A 79 -2.02 -5.19 6.09
N GLN A 80 -2.07 -5.64 7.35
CA GLN A 80 -2.99 -6.69 7.76
C GLN A 80 -4.45 -6.29 7.59
N GLN A 81 -4.79 -5.03 7.93
CA GLN A 81 -6.15 -4.51 7.73
C GLN A 81 -6.52 -4.41 6.25
N VAL A 82 -5.61 -3.93 5.39
CA VAL A 82 -5.83 -3.89 3.94
C VAL A 82 -6.00 -5.30 3.37
N ALA A 83 -5.16 -6.25 3.77
CA ALA A 83 -5.25 -7.63 3.32
C ALA A 83 -6.59 -8.27 3.73
N ALA A 84 -7.05 -8.00 4.96
CA ALA A 84 -8.34 -8.51 5.45
C ALA A 84 -9.55 -7.94 4.69
N VAL A 85 -9.51 -6.65 4.32
CA VAL A 85 -10.61 -5.99 3.59
C VAL A 85 -10.62 -6.34 2.11
N THR A 86 -9.45 -6.49 1.49
CA THR A 86 -9.34 -6.70 0.04
C THR A 86 -9.28 -8.18 -0.35
N GLY A 87 -8.75 -9.04 0.53
CA GLY A 87 -8.37 -10.41 0.18
C GLY A 87 -7.20 -10.51 -0.80
N ILE A 88 -6.54 -9.39 -1.11
CA ILE A 88 -5.43 -9.34 -2.07
C ILE A 88 -4.12 -9.63 -1.35
N THR A 89 -3.23 -10.36 -2.02
CA THR A 89 -1.88 -10.61 -1.51
C THR A 89 -1.10 -9.29 -1.46
N ILE A 90 -0.41 -9.04 -0.34
CA ILE A 90 0.41 -7.84 -0.15
C ILE A 90 1.88 -8.23 -0.01
N ALA A 91 2.69 -7.78 -0.96
CA ALA A 91 4.15 -7.89 -0.90
C ALA A 91 4.73 -6.68 -0.17
N ARG A 92 5.78 -6.93 0.61
CA ARG A 92 6.51 -5.94 1.40
C ARG A 92 7.81 -5.60 0.68
N VAL A 93 8.15 -4.33 0.60
CA VAL A 93 9.40 -3.86 0.00
C VAL A 93 10.07 -2.89 0.96
N ASP A 94 11.37 -3.05 1.17
CA ASP A 94 12.13 -2.18 2.05
C ASP A 94 12.23 -0.77 1.43
N GLU A 95 11.90 0.26 2.21
CA GLU A 95 12.02 1.69 1.86
C GLU A 95 13.29 2.34 2.42
#